data_AF-A0A7X3MPM7-F1
#
_entry.id   AF-A0A7X3MPM7-F1
#
_cell.length_a   1.000
_cell.length_b   1.000
_cell.length_c   1.000
_cell.angle_alpha   90.00
_cell.angle_beta   90.00
_cell.angle_gamma   90.00
#
_symmetry.space_group_name_H-M   'P 1'
#
loop_
_entity.id
_entity.type
_entity.pdbx_description
1 polymer ?
#
loop_
_entity_poly.entity_id
_entity_poly.type
_entity_poly.pdbx_seq_one_letter_code
_entity_poly.pdbx_strand_id
1 'polypeptide(L)'
;MNRSESISVTSTAFSFRFTLMARHSRVNSSMMLRLELGIAAAQRTRDLRPAGPMLILVALGAPMLHVLLGLGAALLVGLSAGGAIVLATLAASATYIAAPAAVRLALPNANPGNYLGAALGLTFPFNIIIGISLYAAAARLIY
;
A
#
# COMPACT_ATOMS: atom_id res chain seq x y z
N MET A 1 53.45 28.90 -0.11
CA MET A 1 52.43 28.19 -0.92
C MET A 1 51.13 28.19 -0.11
N ASN A 2 50.09 28.86 -0.64
CA ASN A 2 48.96 29.39 0.12
C ASN A 2 47.93 28.30 0.50
N ARG A 3 47.54 28.21 1.77
CA ARG A 3 46.64 27.17 2.33
C ARG A 3 45.17 27.31 1.91
N SER A 4 44.80 28.36 1.16
CA SER A 4 43.41 28.63 0.76
C SER A 4 42.94 27.83 -0.46
N GLU A 5 43.84 27.38 -1.35
CA GLU A 5 43.46 26.65 -2.57
C GLU A 5 43.23 25.15 -2.33
N SER A 6 43.91 24.55 -1.36
CA SER A 6 43.77 23.12 -1.02
C SER A 6 42.40 22.77 -0.41
N ILE A 7 41.69 23.74 0.15
CA ILE A 7 40.37 23.53 0.77
C ILE A 7 39.26 23.50 -0.29
N SER A 8 39.40 24.28 -1.37
CA SER A 8 38.40 24.38 -2.46
C SER A 8 38.32 23.10 -3.31
N VAL A 9 39.47 22.51 -3.66
CA VAL A 9 39.55 21.28 -4.47
C VAL A 9 39.02 20.07 -3.70
N THR A 10 39.29 20.00 -2.39
CA THR A 10 38.86 18.91 -1.51
C THR A 10 37.33 18.95 -1.26
N SER A 11 36.75 20.15 -1.14
CA SER A 11 35.30 20.33 -0.97
C SER A 11 34.50 19.95 -2.23
N THR A 12 35.04 20.28 -3.41
CA THR A 12 34.41 19.94 -4.70
C THR A 12 34.49 18.43 -4.98
N ALA A 13 35.62 17.79 -4.67
CA ALA A 13 35.78 16.34 -4.79
C ALA A 13 34.87 15.56 -3.81
N PHE A 14 34.65 16.08 -2.60
CA PHE A 14 33.73 15.51 -1.61
C PHE A 14 32.26 15.66 -2.03
N SER A 15 31.86 16.83 -2.54
CA SER A 15 30.50 17.10 -3.04
C SER A 15 30.14 16.23 -4.26
N PHE A 16 31.12 15.98 -5.14
CA PHE A 16 30.94 15.10 -6.30
C PHE A 16 30.84 13.62 -5.88
N ARG A 17 31.65 13.17 -4.89
CA ARG A 17 31.56 11.82 -4.33
C ARG A 17 30.24 11.59 -3.59
N PHE A 18 29.71 12.60 -2.89
CA PHE A 18 28.41 12.51 -2.21
C PHE A 18 27.24 12.43 -3.21
N THR A 19 27.31 13.19 -4.32
CA THR A 19 26.31 13.12 -5.40
C THR A 19 26.37 11.79 -6.16
N LEU A 20 27.57 11.22 -6.36
CA LEU A 20 27.73 9.90 -6.96
C LEU A 20 27.29 8.76 -6.01
N MET A 21 27.52 8.91 -4.70
CA MET A 21 27.10 7.95 -3.65
C MET A 21 25.58 7.95 -3.44
N ALA A 22 24.94 9.12 -3.50
CA ALA A 22 23.49 9.27 -3.41
C ALA A 22 22.74 8.64 -4.60
N ARG A 23 23.44 8.42 -5.73
CA ARG A 23 22.86 7.77 -6.91
C ARG A 23 22.65 6.26 -6.71
N HIS A 24 23.37 5.64 -5.76
CA HIS A 24 23.37 4.20 -5.48
C HIS A 24 22.49 3.80 -4.28
N SER A 25 21.90 4.75 -3.54
CA SER A 25 21.05 4.52 -2.36
C SER A 25 19.54 4.61 -2.61
N ARG A 26 19.11 4.79 -3.88
CA ARG A 26 17.69 4.83 -4.26
C ARG A 26 16.94 3.53 -3.96
N VAL A 27 17.64 2.39 -3.91
CA VAL A 27 17.01 1.10 -3.58
C VAL A 27 16.76 0.98 -2.07
N ASN A 28 17.71 1.41 -1.24
CA ASN A 28 17.63 1.26 0.23
C ASN A 28 16.58 2.20 0.85
N SER A 29 16.41 3.40 0.30
CA SER A 29 15.34 4.33 0.71
C SER A 29 13.95 3.76 0.44
N SER A 30 13.75 3.03 -0.67
CA SER A 30 12.48 2.35 -0.95
C SER A 30 12.20 1.18 0.03
N MET A 31 13.26 0.53 0.53
CA MET A 31 13.15 -0.57 1.48
C MET A 31 12.78 -0.05 2.87
N MET A 32 13.38 1.06 3.31
CA MET A 32 13.00 1.74 4.55
C MET A 32 11.56 2.26 4.50
N LEU A 33 11.11 2.81 3.36
CA LEU A 33 9.71 3.22 3.18
C LEU A 33 8.73 2.05 3.38
N ARG A 34 9.01 0.88 2.79
CA ARG A 34 8.17 -0.32 2.95
C ARG A 34 8.16 -0.81 4.41
N LEU A 35 9.30 -0.68 5.11
CA LEU A 35 9.41 -1.02 6.52
C LEU A 35 8.64 -0.04 7.41
N GLU A 36 8.72 1.27 7.14
CA GLU A 36 7.96 2.30 7.85
C GLU A 36 6.45 2.12 7.67
N LEU A 37 6.00 1.84 6.44
CA LEU A 37 4.60 1.52 6.17
C LEU A 37 4.16 0.23 6.87
N GLY A 38 5.03 -0.79 6.90
CA GLY A 38 4.77 -2.05 7.63
C GLY A 38 4.70 -1.86 9.15
N ILE A 39 5.59 -1.06 9.74
CA ILE A 39 5.59 -0.72 11.16
C ILE A 39 4.37 0.14 11.50
N ALA A 40 4.02 1.12 10.66
CA ALA A 40 2.81 1.92 10.83
C ALA A 40 1.54 1.05 10.76
N ALA A 41 1.47 0.09 9.85
CA ALA A 41 0.38 -0.89 9.79
C ALA A 41 0.31 -1.72 11.09
N ALA A 42 1.46 -2.23 11.57
CA ALA A 42 1.54 -3.05 12.77
C ALA A 42 1.26 -2.29 14.08
N GLN A 43 1.51 -0.98 14.12
CA GLN A 43 1.20 -0.14 15.27
C GLN A 43 -0.29 0.23 15.32
N ARG A 44 -0.94 0.39 14.15
CA ARG A 44 -2.34 0.81 14.03
C ARG A 44 -3.36 -0.33 14.13
N THR A 45 -2.94 -1.59 14.04
CA THR A 45 -3.78 -2.76 14.36
C THR A 45 -4.28 -2.73 15.81
N ARG A 46 -3.54 -2.14 16.75
CA ARG A 46 -3.96 -2.00 18.16
C ARG A 46 -5.03 -0.92 18.40
N ASP A 47 -5.17 0.04 17.48
CA ASP A 47 -6.13 1.15 17.56
C ASP A 47 -7.56 0.76 17.12
N LEU A 48 -7.79 -0.50 16.70
CA LEU A 48 -9.10 -1.01 16.27
C LEU A 48 -10.18 -1.01 17.38
N ARG A 49 -9.81 -0.74 18.63
CA ARG A 49 -10.64 -0.94 19.82
C ARG A 49 -11.93 -0.08 19.91
N PRO A 50 -12.08 1.09 19.25
CA PRO A 50 -13.34 1.82 19.22
C PRO A 50 -14.06 1.82 17.86
N ALA A 51 -13.66 0.99 16.88
CA ALA A 51 -14.33 0.96 15.58
C ALA A 51 -15.70 0.27 15.68
N GLY A 52 -16.79 1.05 15.55
CA GLY A 52 -18.16 0.52 15.58
C GLY A 52 -18.42 -0.51 14.45
N PRO A 53 -19.47 -1.34 14.58
CA PRO A 53 -19.76 -2.44 13.65
C PRO A 53 -19.91 -2.01 12.18
N MET A 54 -20.34 -0.76 11.93
CA MET A 54 -20.41 -0.18 10.60
C MET A 54 -19.04 -0.09 9.90
N LEU A 55 -17.98 0.23 10.65
CA LEU A 55 -16.62 0.30 10.09
C LEU A 55 -16.14 -1.08 9.66
N ILE A 56 -16.46 -2.13 10.42
CA ILE A 56 -16.11 -3.51 10.08
C ILE A 56 -16.84 -3.93 8.80
N LEU A 57 -18.15 -3.65 8.71
CA LEU A 57 -18.95 -3.96 7.52
C LEU A 57 -18.41 -3.28 6.26
N VAL A 58 -18.09 -1.99 6.35
CA VAL A 58 -17.51 -1.25 5.20
C VAL A 58 -16.11 -1.76 4.87
N ALA A 59 -15.27 -2.01 5.87
CA ALA A 59 -13.90 -2.48 5.69
C ALA A 59 -13.83 -3.85 5.00
N LEU A 60 -14.79 -4.74 5.26
CA LEU A 60 -14.85 -6.07 4.64
C LEU A 60 -15.72 -6.10 3.37
N GLY A 61 -16.74 -5.25 3.28
CA GLY A 61 -17.62 -5.17 2.12
C GLY A 61 -17.00 -4.45 0.91
N ALA A 62 -16.26 -3.37 1.15
CA ALA A 62 -15.59 -2.62 0.09
C ALA A 62 -14.64 -3.47 -0.80
N PRO A 63 -13.73 -4.31 -0.25
CA PRO A 63 -12.88 -5.16 -1.10
C PRO A 63 -13.70 -6.18 -1.89
N MET A 64 -14.80 -6.71 -1.33
CA MET A 64 -15.68 -7.65 -2.04
C MET A 64 -16.30 -6.99 -3.29
N LEU A 65 -16.76 -5.74 -3.18
CA LEU A 65 -17.28 -4.98 -4.32
C LEU A 65 -16.20 -4.79 -5.39
N HIS A 66 -14.97 -4.46 -5.01
CA HIS A 66 -13.87 -4.29 -5.95
C HIS A 66 -13.46 -5.60 -6.65
N VAL A 67 -13.61 -6.75 -5.99
CA VAL A 67 -13.38 -8.07 -6.59
C VAL A 67 -14.39 -8.34 -7.69
N LEU A 68 -15.67 -8.05 -7.45
CA LEU A 68 -16.71 -8.20 -8.47
C LEU A 68 -16.42 -7.32 -9.69
N LEU A 69 -16.00 -6.07 -9.47
CA LEU A 69 -15.59 -5.16 -10.55
C LEU A 69 -14.34 -5.66 -11.28
N GLY A 70 -13.34 -6.15 -10.55
CA GLY A 70 -12.09 -6.67 -11.12
C GLY A 70 -12.30 -7.95 -11.94
N LEU A 71 -13.11 -8.88 -11.45
CA LEU A 71 -13.50 -10.08 -12.20
C LEU A 71 -14.38 -9.72 -13.39
N GLY A 72 -15.35 -8.82 -13.23
CA GLY A 72 -16.17 -8.33 -14.35
C GLY A 72 -15.32 -7.71 -15.46
N ALA A 73 -14.36 -6.85 -15.10
CA ALA A 73 -13.41 -6.29 -16.05
C ALA A 73 -12.53 -7.37 -16.70
N ALA A 74 -12.08 -8.37 -15.94
CA ALA A 74 -11.28 -9.47 -16.47
C ALA A 74 -12.03 -10.27 -17.54
N LEU A 75 -13.33 -10.51 -17.33
CA LEU A 75 -14.19 -11.20 -18.28
C LEU A 75 -14.40 -10.40 -19.56
N LEU A 76 -14.67 -9.09 -19.42
CA LEU A 76 -14.84 -8.20 -20.57
C LEU A 76 -13.59 -8.12 -21.45
N VAL A 77 -12.41 -8.27 -20.85
CA VAL A 77 -11.12 -8.26 -21.56
C VAL A 77 -10.72 -9.67 -22.04
N GLY A 78 -11.41 -10.73 -21.62
CA GLY A 78 -11.11 -12.11 -22.00
C GLY A 78 -9.82 -12.65 -21.36
N LEU A 79 -9.49 -12.22 -20.14
CA LEU A 79 -8.33 -12.73 -19.41
C LEU A 79 -8.51 -14.22 -19.08
N SER A 80 -7.41 -14.95 -18.88
CA SER A 80 -7.47 -16.31 -18.32
C SER A 80 -7.85 -16.30 -16.84
N ALA A 81 -8.27 -17.45 -16.30
CA ALA A 81 -8.59 -17.58 -14.87
C ALA A 81 -7.47 -17.05 -13.96
N GLY A 82 -6.20 -17.35 -14.27
CA GLY A 82 -5.06 -16.81 -13.52
C GLY A 82 -4.93 -15.29 -13.60
N GLY A 83 -5.14 -14.71 -14.79
CA GLY A 83 -5.12 -13.26 -14.98
C GLY A 83 -6.27 -12.56 -14.24
N ALA A 84 -7.46 -13.15 -14.25
CA ALA A 84 -8.62 -12.65 -13.52
C ALA A 84 -8.39 -12.64 -12.00
N ILE A 85 -7.78 -13.69 -11.45
CA ILE A 85 -7.42 -13.77 -10.02
C ILE A 85 -6.45 -12.66 -9.63
N VAL A 86 -5.42 -12.44 -10.44
CA VAL A 86 -4.44 -11.36 -10.20
C VAL A 86 -5.14 -10.00 -10.26
N LEU A 87 -5.95 -9.74 -11.29
CA LEU A 87 -6.66 -8.47 -11.44
C LEU A 87 -7.64 -8.23 -10.28
N ALA A 88 -8.41 -9.24 -9.88
CA ALA A 88 -9.33 -9.16 -8.76
C ALA A 88 -8.61 -8.88 -7.43
N THR A 89 -7.46 -9.52 -7.21
CA THR A 89 -6.63 -9.31 -6.02
C THR A 89 -6.06 -7.88 -5.99
N LEU A 90 -5.60 -7.37 -7.12
CA LEU A 90 -5.14 -5.98 -7.23
C LEU A 90 -6.28 -4.98 -6.99
N ALA A 91 -7.46 -5.24 -7.56
CA ALA A 91 -8.65 -4.42 -7.37
C ALA A 91 -9.08 -4.38 -5.89
N ALA A 92 -9.16 -5.53 -5.22
CA ALA A 92 -9.40 -5.60 -3.78
C ALA A 92 -8.40 -4.76 -2.99
N SER A 93 -7.12 -4.87 -3.36
CA SER A 93 -6.00 -4.22 -2.68
C SER A 93 -6.02 -2.69 -2.77
N ALA A 94 -6.61 -2.13 -3.82
CA ALA A 94 -6.77 -0.69 -3.97
C ALA A 94 -7.54 -0.07 -2.78
N THR A 95 -8.46 -0.83 -2.17
CA THR A 95 -9.29 -0.38 -1.05
C THR A 95 -8.47 0.08 0.15
N TYR A 96 -7.41 -0.64 0.55
CA TYR A 96 -6.63 -0.27 1.73
C TYR A 96 -5.40 0.60 1.43
N ILE A 97 -5.08 0.82 0.16
CA ILE A 97 -3.99 1.72 -0.26
C ILE A 97 -4.52 3.14 -0.49
N ALA A 98 -5.57 3.27 -1.31
CA ALA A 98 -6.06 4.58 -1.74
C ALA A 98 -7.07 5.19 -0.76
N ALA A 99 -7.90 4.38 -0.09
CA ALA A 99 -8.95 4.91 0.79
C ALA A 99 -8.40 5.74 1.97
N PRO A 100 -7.32 5.35 2.67
CA PRO A 100 -6.76 6.19 3.74
C PRO A 100 -6.27 7.55 3.24
N ALA A 101 -5.67 7.59 2.05
CA ALA A 101 -5.21 8.84 1.45
C ALA A 101 -6.40 9.74 1.06
N ALA A 102 -7.43 9.16 0.46
CA ALA A 102 -8.66 9.86 0.08
C ALA A 102 -9.41 10.43 1.30
N VAL A 103 -9.57 9.63 2.36
CA VAL A 103 -10.21 10.07 3.61
C VAL A 103 -9.40 11.19 4.26
N ARG A 104 -8.08 11.10 4.29
CA ARG A 104 -7.22 12.16 4.84
C ARG A 104 -7.35 13.48 4.08
N LEU A 105 -7.54 13.44 2.76
CA LEU A 105 -7.72 14.63 1.93
C LEU A 105 -9.14 15.20 2.05
N ALA A 106 -10.17 14.35 2.06
CA ALA A 106 -11.56 14.78 2.09
C ALA A 106 -12.07 15.14 3.50
N LEU A 107 -11.54 14.47 4.53
CA LEU A 107 -11.97 14.58 5.92
C LEU A 107 -10.76 14.74 6.86
N PRO A 108 -10.09 15.90 6.85
CA PRO A 108 -8.86 16.13 7.63
C PRO A 108 -9.07 16.04 9.15
N ASN A 109 -10.31 16.22 9.62
CA ASN A 109 -10.68 16.12 11.03
C ASN A 109 -11.02 14.69 11.48
N ALA A 110 -11.06 13.71 10.56
CA ALA A 110 -11.36 12.33 10.91
C ALA A 110 -10.21 11.69 11.69
N ASN A 111 -10.53 10.86 12.67
CA ASN A 111 -9.52 10.17 13.47
C ASN A 111 -8.71 9.19 12.59
N PRO A 112 -7.38 9.37 12.46
CA PRO A 112 -6.51 8.47 11.70
C PRO A 112 -6.57 7.01 12.11
N GLY A 113 -6.80 6.72 13.40
CA GLY A 113 -6.93 5.36 13.89
C GLY A 113 -8.08 4.59 13.24
N ASN A 114 -9.19 5.25 12.91
CA ASN A 114 -10.37 4.59 12.36
C ASN A 114 -10.15 4.14 10.92
N TYR A 115 -9.71 5.05 10.03
CA TYR A 115 -9.54 4.71 8.62
C TYR A 115 -8.25 3.94 8.34
N LEU A 116 -7.16 4.20 9.08
CA LEU A 116 -5.93 3.40 8.98
C LEU A 116 -6.11 2.02 9.63
N GLY A 117 -6.78 1.95 10.78
CA GLY A 117 -7.08 0.69 11.45
C GLY A 117 -7.99 -0.20 10.60
N ALA A 118 -9.07 0.35 10.03
CA ALA A 118 -9.93 -0.39 9.12
C ALA A 118 -9.15 -0.92 7.91
N ALA A 119 -8.37 -0.08 7.23
CA ALA A 119 -7.62 -0.46 6.04
C ALA A 119 -6.50 -1.47 6.33
N LEU A 120 -5.60 -1.17 7.28
CA LEU A 120 -4.37 -1.93 7.53
C LEU A 120 -4.56 -3.04 8.56
N GLY A 121 -5.44 -2.83 9.54
CA GLY A 121 -5.68 -3.76 10.63
C GLY A 121 -6.76 -4.78 10.35
N LEU A 122 -7.69 -4.51 9.42
CA LEU A 122 -8.80 -5.40 9.11
C LEU A 122 -8.84 -5.81 7.62
N THR A 123 -8.97 -4.85 6.71
CA THR A 123 -9.11 -5.12 5.27
C THR A 123 -7.88 -5.82 4.70
N PHE A 124 -6.68 -5.32 4.98
CA PHE A 124 -5.43 -5.90 4.50
C PHE A 124 -5.24 -7.38 4.93
N PRO A 125 -5.26 -7.73 6.24
CA PRO A 125 -5.09 -9.12 6.64
C PRO A 125 -6.23 -10.01 6.16
N PHE A 126 -7.47 -9.52 6.13
CA PHE A 126 -8.59 -10.25 5.52
C PHE A 126 -8.30 -10.59 4.05
N ASN A 127 -7.82 -9.61 3.28
CA ASN A 127 -7.54 -9.77 1.86
C ASN A 127 -6.48 -10.84 1.60
N ILE A 128 -5.41 -10.85 2.41
CA ILE A 128 -4.30 -11.81 2.24
C ILE A 128 -4.66 -13.20 2.74
N ILE A 129 -5.30 -13.32 3.91
CA ILE A 129 -5.55 -14.62 4.56
C ILE A 129 -6.74 -15.34 3.90
N ILE A 130 -7.82 -14.61 3.66
CA ILE A 130 -9.11 -15.18 3.21
C ILE A 130 -9.41 -14.74 1.78
N GLY A 131 -9.20 -13.47 1.47
CA GLY A 131 -9.57 -12.83 0.20
C GLY A 131 -8.99 -13.56 -1.01
N ILE A 132 -7.68 -13.72 -1.10
CA ILE A 132 -7.02 -14.36 -2.26
C ILE A 132 -7.62 -15.75 -2.57
N SER A 133 -7.79 -16.59 -1.56
CA SER A 133 -8.39 -17.92 -1.71
C SER A 133 -9.84 -17.84 -2.19
N LEU A 134 -10.61 -16.90 -1.64
CA LEU A 134 -12.00 -16.67 -2.02
C LEU A 134 -12.12 -16.12 -3.46
N TYR A 135 -11.22 -15.24 -3.89
CA TYR A 135 -11.20 -14.68 -5.24
C TYR A 135 -10.82 -15.73 -6.27
N ALA A 136 -9.88 -16.62 -5.90
CA ALA A 136 -9.55 -17.78 -6.72
C ALA A 136 -10.74 -18.73 -6.88
N ALA A 137 -11.50 -18.98 -5.81
CA ALA A 137 -12.72 -19.78 -5.89
C ALA A 137 -13.78 -19.11 -6.76
N ALA A 138 -13.99 -17.79 -6.59
CA ALA A 138 -14.94 -17.02 -7.39
C ALA A 138 -14.56 -17.01 -8.88
N ALA A 139 -13.28 -16.80 -9.21
CA ALA A 139 -12.80 -16.86 -10.58
C ALA A 139 -13.02 -18.26 -11.20
N ARG A 140 -12.73 -19.34 -10.48
CA ARG A 140 -12.98 -20.72 -10.94
C ARG A 140 -14.45 -21.06 -11.16
N LEU A 141 -15.38 -20.30 -10.58
CA LEU A 141 -16.81 -20.51 -10.83
C LEU A 141 -17.23 -19.91 -12.18
N ILE A 142 -16.50 -18.89 -12.65
CA ILE A 142 -16.85 -18.12 -13.84
C ILE A 142 -16.11 -18.65 -15.09
N TYR A 143 -14.90 -19.19 -14.91
CA TYR A 143 -14.05 -19.77 -15.94
C TYR A 143 -14.11 -21.29 -15.95
#